data_AF-A0A957TQ16-F1
#
_entry.id   AF-A0A957TQ16-F1
#
_cell.length_a   1.000
_cell.length_b   1.000
_cell.length_c   1.000
_cell.angle_alpha   90.00
_cell.angle_beta   90.00
_cell.angle_gamma   90.00
#
_symmetry.space_group_name_H-M   'P 1'
#
loop_
_entity.id
_entity.type
_entity.pdbx_description
1 polymer ?
#
loop_
_entity_poly.entity_id
_entity_poly.type
_entity_poly.pdbx_seq_one_letter_code
_entity_poly.pdbx_strand_id
1 'polypeptide(L)' 'GHSTPASAHVIAAWPQTTCPLLEYLIKWNTIHQHFLKTPLKPINGVVTLPTAPGLGMELDEDKTETQEEIKF' A
#
# COMPACT_ATOMS: atom_id res chain seq x y z
N GLY A 1 5.94 7.80 -0.86
CA GLY A 1 6.00 7.59 0.60
C GLY A 1 4.66 7.28 1.28
N HIS A 2 3.61 8.10 1.07
CA HIS A 2 2.31 7.97 1.76
C HIS A 2 1.36 6.95 1.10
N SER A 3 1.12 7.07 -0.21
CA SER A 3 0.19 6.22 -0.98
C SER A 3 0.90 5.04 -1.67
N THR A 4 1.80 4.36 -0.95
CA THR A 4 2.69 3.34 -1.52
C THR A 4 1.98 2.24 -2.33
N PRO A 5 0.82 1.68 -1.91
CA PRO A 5 0.12 0.67 -2.70
C PRO A 5 -0.23 1.18 -4.12
N ALA A 6 -0.81 2.38 -4.23
CA ALA A 6 -1.14 2.97 -5.52
C ALA A 6 0.10 3.27 -6.37
N SER A 7 1.14 3.85 -5.76
CA SER A 7 2.39 4.15 -6.47
C SER A 7 3.09 2.89 -6.99
N ALA A 8 3.04 1.78 -6.24
CA ALA A 8 3.63 0.52 -6.66
C ALA A 8 2.98 -0.01 -7.94
N HIS A 9 1.64 0.04 -8.05
CA HIS A 9 0.94 -0.35 -9.27
C HIS A 9 1.33 0.50 -10.48
N VAL A 10 1.42 1.83 -10.31
CA VAL A 10 1.85 2.72 -11.41
C VAL A 10 3.27 2.39 -11.82
N ILE A 11 4.22 2.33 -10.88
CA ILE A 11 5.63 2.07 -11.18
C ILE A 11 5.82 0.74 -11.91
N ALA A 12 5.13 -0.32 -11.46
CA ALA A 12 5.21 -1.64 -12.07
C ALA A 12 4.56 -1.73 -13.46
N ALA A 13 3.68 -0.78 -13.82
CA ALA A 13 3.06 -0.71 -15.14
C ALA A 13 3.94 0.01 -16.18
N TRP A 14 5.02 0.67 -15.76
CA TRP A 14 5.96 1.35 -16.64
C TRP A 14 7.25 0.55 -16.83
N PRO A 15 7.98 0.74 -17.95
CA PRO A 15 9.30 0.16 -18.12
C PRO A 15 10.26 0.60 -17.01
N GLN A 16 11.17 -0.29 -16.63
CA GLN A 16 12.18 -0.03 -15.60
C GLN A 16 13.06 1.21 -15.90
N THR A 17 13.28 1.53 -17.17
CA THR A 17 14.03 2.72 -17.59
C THR A 17 13.31 4.03 -17.27
N THR A 18 11.99 4.00 -17.09
CA THR A 18 11.16 5.16 -16.74
C THR A 18 10.91 5.25 -15.23
N CYS A 19 10.61 4.12 -14.60
CA CYS A 19 10.35 4.03 -13.15
C CYS A 19 11.22 2.95 -12.50
N PRO A 20 12.51 3.23 -12.22
CA PRO A 20 13.45 2.20 -11.77
C PRO A 20 13.31 1.82 -10.29
N LEU A 21 12.74 2.72 -9.47
CA LEU A 21 12.72 2.59 -8.01
C LEU A 21 11.40 3.10 -7.42
N LEU A 22 11.00 2.48 -6.30
CA LEU A 22 9.87 2.92 -5.47
C LEU A 22 10.40 3.56 -4.18
N GLU A 23 9.95 4.77 -3.89
CA GLU A 23 10.21 5.40 -2.58
C GLU A 23 9.36 4.72 -1.49
N TYR A 24 10.03 4.10 -0.50
CA TYR A 24 9.39 3.46 0.64
C TYR A 24 9.89 4.02 1.98
N LEU A 25 9.05 4.79 2.65
CA LEU A 25 9.34 5.35 3.98
C LEU A 25 8.98 4.31 5.06
N ILE A 26 9.97 3.65 5.67
CA ILE A 26 9.76 2.54 6.61
C ILE A 26 8.79 2.89 7.74
N LYS A 27 9.07 3.97 8.48
CA LYS A 27 8.25 4.38 9.64
C LYS A 27 6.84 4.81 9.23
N TRP A 28 6.75 5.61 8.18
CA TRP A 28 5.48 6.16 7.71
C TRP A 28 4.58 5.09 7.11
N ASN A 29 5.13 4.09 6.42
CA ASN A 29 4.32 3.00 5.89
C ASN A 29 3.76 2.09 6.99
N THR A 30 4.44 1.94 8.13
CA THR A 30 3.85 1.27 9.29
C THR A 30 2.59 1.98 9.79
N ILE A 31 2.61 3.32 9.82
CA ILE A 31 1.48 4.13 10.28
C ILE A 31 0.36 4.15 9.23
N HIS A 32 0.68 4.51 7.98
CA HIS A 32 -0.33 4.69 6.92
C HIS A 32 -1.02 3.39 6.53
N GLN A 33 -0.35 2.25 6.69
CA GLN A 33 -0.91 0.95 6.34
C GLN A 33 -1.43 0.18 7.56
N HIS A 34 -1.54 0.82 8.73
CA HIS A 34 -1.93 0.15 9.97
C HIS A 34 -3.25 -0.60 9.81
N PHE A 35 -4.27 0.07 9.29
CA PHE A 35 -5.60 -0.50 9.06
C PHE A 35 -5.70 -1.41 7.84
N LEU A 36 -4.63 -1.63 7.07
CA LEU A 36 -4.69 -2.56 5.95
C LEU A 36 -4.55 -3.99 6.46
N LYS A 37 -5.37 -4.89 5.91
CA LYS A 37 -5.30 -6.33 6.17
C LYS A 37 -4.03 -6.94 5.60
N THR A 38 -3.63 -6.47 4.42
CA THR A 38 -2.43 -6.94 3.70
C THR A 38 -1.49 -5.78 3.38
N PRO A 39 -0.74 -5.26 4.38
CA PRO A 39 0.16 -4.14 4.16
C PRO A 39 1.31 -4.53 3.21
N LEU A 40 1.56 -3.67 2.22
CA LEU A 40 2.64 -3.77 1.26
C LEU A 40 3.97 -3.43 1.93
N LYS A 41 4.87 -4.43 2.03
CA LYS A 41 6.18 -4.28 2.67
C LYS A 41 7.31 -4.73 1.74
N PRO A 42 8.46 -4.03 1.73
CA PRO A 42 9.64 -4.50 1.03
C PRO A 42 10.24 -5.72 1.75
N ILE A 43 10.64 -6.71 0.98
CA ILE A 43 11.40 -7.88 1.44
C ILE A 43 12.72 -7.88 0.70
N ASN A 44 13.84 -7.79 1.42
CA ASN A 44 15.20 -7.71 0.85
C ASN A 44 15.35 -6.63 -0.24
N GLY A 45 14.73 -5.47 -0.03
CA GLY A 45 14.78 -4.34 -0.95
C GLY A 45 13.82 -4.44 -2.15
N VAL A 46 13.01 -5.50 -2.25
CA VAL A 46 12.05 -5.70 -3.34
C VAL A 46 10.62 -5.55 -2.82
N VAL A 47 9.79 -4.81 -3.55
CA VAL A 47 8.35 -4.68 -3.29
C VAL A 47 7.60 -5.43 -4.39
N THR A 48 6.78 -6.41 -4.00
CA THR A 48 5.94 -7.19 -4.92
C THR A 48 4.52 -6.66 -4.90
N LEU A 49 3.88 -6.58 -6.07
CA LEU A 49 2.49 -6.11 -6.16
C LEU A 49 1.51 -7.06 -5.43
N PRO A 50 0.42 -6.52 -4.87
CA PRO A 50 -0.71 -7.33 -4.44
C PRO A 50 -1.29 -8.16 -5.60
N THR A 51 -1.73 -9.38 -5.31
CA THR A 51 -2.43 -10.25 -6.27
C THR A 51 -3.95 -10.09 -6.23
N ALA A 52 -4.47 -9.42 -5.21
CA ALA A 52 -5.90 -9.12 -5.08
C ALA A 52 -6.34 -8.07 -6.12
N PRO A 53 -7.62 -8.07 -6.55
CA PRO A 53 -8.13 -7.04 -7.43
C PRO A 53 -8.02 -5.62 -6.86
N GLY A 54 -7.94 -4.63 -7.76
CA GLY A 54 -7.85 -3.22 -7.38
C GLY A 54 -6.47 -2.86 -6.80
N LEU A 55 -6.46 -2.05 -5.75
CA LEU A 55 -5.23 -1.55 -5.11
C LEU A 55 -4.71 -2.44 -3.98
N GLY A 56 -5.41 -3.53 -3.63
CA GLY A 56 -5.05 -4.39 -2.50
C GLY A 56 -5.10 -3.68 -1.14
N MET A 57 -5.99 -2.69 -0.98
CA MET A 57 -6.13 -1.88 0.26
C MET A 57 -7.37 -2.25 1.07
N GLU A 58 -7.66 -3.55 1.20
CA GLU A 58 -8.73 -4.03 2.08
C GLU A 58 -8.43 -3.64 3.53
N LEU A 59 -9.43 -3.10 4.23
CA LEU A 59 -9.32 -2.76 5.64
C LEU A 59 -9.36 -4.03 6.50
N ASP A 60 -8.62 -3.99 7.59
CA ASP A 60 -8.62 -5.02 8.62
C ASP A 60 -9.65 -4.66 9.68
N GLU A 61 -10.80 -5.33 9.66
CA GLU A 61 -11.90 -5.08 10.61
C GLU A 61 -11.44 -5.35 12.06
N ASP A 62 -10.53 -6.30 12.28
CA ASP A 62 -10.00 -6.62 13.62
C ASP A 62 -9.13 -5.49 14.21
N LYS A 63 -8.61 -4.59 13.36
CA LYS A 63 -7.84 -3.41 13.80
C LYS A 63 -8.70 -2.16 13.97
N THR A 64 -9.98 -2.24 13.64
CA THR A 64 -10.89 -1.10 13.65
C THR A 64 -11.67 -1.09 14.96
N GLU A 65 -11.42 -0.10 15.81
CA GLU A 65 -12.14 0.06 17.07
C GLU A 65 -13.55 0.63 16.84
N THR A 66 -13.67 1.63 15.98
CA THR A 66 -14.93 2.26 15.61
C THR A 66 -14.93 2.58 14.11
N GLN A 67 -16.11 2.44 13.50
CA GLN A 67 -16.34 2.83 12.10
C GLN A 67 -17.67 3.54 12.02
N GLU A 68 -17.69 4.70 11.37
CA GLU A 68 -18.88 5.50 11.18
C GLU A 68 -19.05 5.83 9.70
N GLU A 69 -20.23 5.58 9.17
CA GLU A 69 -20.62 6.03 7.85
C GLU A 69 -21.17 7.45 7.94
N ILE A 70 -20.48 8.41 7.31
CA ILE A 70 -20.92 9.81 7.31
C ILE A 70 -22.08 9.97 6.31
N LYS A 71 -23.24 10.42 6.81
CA LYS A 71 -24.41 10.78 6.00
C LYS A 71 -24.42 12.30 5.79
N PHE A 72 -24.54 12.71 4.53
CA PHE A 72 -24.63 14.11 4.11
C PHE A 72 -26.08 14.49 3.79
#